data_AF-A0A7I7QE44-F1
#
_entry.id   AF-A0A7I7QE44-F1
#
_cell.length_a   1.000
_cell.length_b   1.000
_cell.length_c   1.000
_cell.angle_alpha   90.00
_cell.angle_beta   90.00
_cell.angle_gamma   90.00
#
_symmetry.space_group_name_H-M   'P 1'
#
loop_
_entity.id
_entity.type
_entity.pdbx_description
1 polymer ?
#
loop_
_entity_poly.entity_id
_entity_poly.type
_entity_poly.pdbx_seq_one_letter_code
_entity_poly.pdbx_strand_id
1 'polypeptide(L)'
;MGRLVSVNVGMPKNVQWRDKTVYTGIWKTPVDGPVMVRRLNIDGDGQGDLGGHGGEQRAVMVYQAESYDFWMHYLNRGDLVPGHFGENFTITGLSDQEVCIGDRYRIGDAEFEVTQPRVTCFRVGLRLDEPEMPNLLVSQHRPGFYFRVITEGHVQAGDDIVRTRRGRHELSVADVDALLYLPNRNPPTLRKVVDVPALSPGWQQSFNDMLASGEESAPEIGVGPGWNGFRPLRVTAVRRESPSVLSIRFESDDHAPLPPPRPGQYLTVRLPGAGDPIPLRSYSLSGDPVAGDYRISVKREECGLASRWLHAHIEPGSVIEAAAPAAISISPTTTGRWC
;
A
#
# COMPACT_ATOMS: atom_id res chain seq x y z
N MET A 1 0.99 -28.08 -9.02
CA MET A 1 2.30 -27.65 -9.54
C MET A 1 2.11 -26.23 -10.06
N GLY A 2 2.99 -25.30 -9.71
CA GLY A 2 2.81 -23.90 -10.09
C GLY A 2 3.09 -23.68 -11.58
N ARG A 3 2.36 -22.78 -12.23
CA ARG A 3 2.55 -22.46 -13.65
C ARG A 3 2.41 -20.96 -13.92
N LEU A 4 3.25 -20.44 -14.81
CA LEU A 4 3.14 -19.09 -15.32
C LEU A 4 2.04 -19.05 -16.38
N VAL A 5 0.92 -18.39 -16.08
CA VAL A 5 -0.25 -18.31 -16.96
C VAL A 5 -0.10 -17.19 -17.99
N SER A 6 0.43 -16.04 -17.56
CA SER A 6 0.62 -14.88 -18.43
C SER A 6 1.81 -14.05 -18.00
N VAL A 7 2.53 -13.50 -18.98
CA VAL A 7 3.50 -12.41 -18.80
C VAL A 7 2.82 -11.15 -19.28
N ASN A 8 2.72 -10.15 -18.42
CA ASN A 8 2.07 -8.88 -18.70
C ASN A 8 3.07 -7.74 -18.55
N VAL A 9 3.10 -6.84 -19.53
CA VAL A 9 3.96 -5.65 -19.50
C VAL A 9 3.16 -4.40 -19.87
N GLY A 10 3.64 -3.24 -19.46
CA GLY A 10 3.03 -1.97 -19.84
C GLY A 10 3.91 -0.78 -19.51
N MET A 11 4.02 0.14 -20.46
CA MET A 11 4.70 1.42 -20.21
C MET A 11 3.77 2.37 -19.43
N PRO A 12 4.30 3.12 -18.45
CA PRO A 12 3.52 4.09 -17.72
C PRO A 12 2.90 5.12 -18.65
N LYS A 13 1.65 5.48 -18.38
CA LYS A 13 0.91 6.46 -19.16
C LYS A 13 0.13 7.38 -18.25
N ASN A 14 -0.21 8.54 -18.80
CA ASN A 14 -1.14 9.47 -18.19
C ASN A 14 -2.56 8.93 -18.36
N VAL A 15 -3.26 8.76 -17.24
CA VAL A 15 -4.68 8.38 -17.24
C VAL A 15 -5.49 9.46 -16.54
N GLN A 16 -6.57 9.88 -17.17
CA GLN A 16 -7.55 10.75 -16.53
C GLN A 16 -8.32 9.93 -15.50
N TRP A 17 -8.30 10.39 -14.27
CA TRP A 17 -9.07 9.80 -13.19
C TRP A 17 -9.68 10.93 -12.36
N ARG A 18 -11.00 11.07 -12.46
CA ARG A 18 -11.74 12.26 -11.99
C ARG A 18 -11.16 13.52 -12.65
N ASP A 19 -10.96 14.60 -11.88
CA ASP A 19 -10.44 15.87 -12.39
C ASP A 19 -8.89 15.90 -12.54
N LYS A 20 -8.20 14.75 -12.49
CA LYS A 20 -6.72 14.70 -12.45
C LYS A 20 -6.12 13.71 -13.43
N THR A 21 -4.93 14.04 -13.91
CA THR A 21 -4.05 13.12 -14.61
C THR A 21 -3.19 12.34 -13.61
N VAL A 22 -3.24 11.01 -13.67
CA VAL A 22 -2.38 10.11 -12.89
C VAL A 22 -1.40 9.44 -13.84
N TYR A 23 -0.10 9.60 -13.59
CA TYR A 23 0.95 8.85 -14.29
C TYR A 23 1.16 7.48 -13.64
N THR A 24 0.95 6.39 -14.38
CA THR A 24 0.96 5.05 -13.81
C THR A 24 1.20 3.94 -14.83
N GLY A 25 1.91 2.88 -14.40
CA GLY A 25 2.07 1.61 -15.12
C GLY A 25 1.13 0.49 -14.63
N ILE A 26 -0.02 0.83 -14.04
CA ILE A 26 -0.99 -0.19 -13.58
C ILE A 26 -1.72 -0.87 -14.75
N TRP A 27 -1.71 -0.27 -15.94
CA TRP A 27 -2.17 -0.93 -17.16
C TRP A 27 -1.06 -1.78 -17.73
N LYS A 28 -1.23 -3.10 -17.65
CA LYS A 28 -0.42 -4.08 -18.34
C LYS A 28 -1.29 -4.94 -19.24
N THR A 29 -0.68 -5.47 -20.28
CA THR A 29 -1.34 -6.38 -21.24
C THR A 29 -0.47 -7.62 -21.41
N PRO A 30 -1.08 -8.80 -21.63
CA PRO A 30 -0.35 -10.01 -21.98
C PRO A 30 0.56 -9.80 -23.19
N VAL A 31 1.70 -10.48 -23.18
CA VAL A 31 2.62 -10.55 -24.31
C VAL A 31 2.88 -12.01 -24.69
N ASP A 32 3.01 -12.24 -25.99
CA ASP A 32 3.26 -13.56 -26.55
C ASP A 32 4.76 -13.88 -26.63
N GLY A 33 5.10 -15.14 -26.39
CA GLY A 33 6.45 -15.67 -26.54
C GLY A 33 7.42 -15.31 -25.40
N PRO A 34 8.70 -15.68 -25.55
CA PRO A 34 9.73 -15.44 -24.54
C PRO A 34 10.06 -13.94 -24.34
N VAL A 35 10.13 -13.52 -23.09
CA VAL A 35 10.47 -12.15 -22.68
C VAL A 35 11.63 -12.19 -21.70
N MET A 36 12.60 -11.29 -21.89
CA MET A 36 13.74 -11.15 -21.00
C MET A 36 13.34 -10.46 -19.69
N VAL A 37 13.68 -11.10 -18.57
CA VAL A 37 13.51 -10.54 -17.24
C VAL A 37 14.86 -10.08 -16.71
N ARG A 38 14.96 -8.78 -16.41
CA ARG A 38 16.16 -8.10 -15.91
C ARG A 38 16.08 -7.91 -14.41
N ARG A 39 17.21 -7.55 -13.79
CA ARG A 39 17.36 -7.28 -12.35
C ARG A 39 16.32 -6.33 -11.77
N LEU A 40 15.88 -5.35 -12.57
CA LEU A 40 14.98 -4.29 -12.11
C LEU A 40 13.57 -4.34 -12.70
N ASN A 41 13.39 -4.98 -13.86
CA ASN A 41 12.08 -5.11 -14.50
C ASN A 41 12.09 -6.15 -15.63
N ILE A 42 10.94 -6.35 -16.26
CA ILE A 42 10.79 -7.13 -17.50
C ILE A 42 10.96 -6.21 -18.71
N ASP A 43 11.64 -6.70 -19.76
CA ASP A 43 11.76 -5.95 -21.02
C ASP A 43 10.36 -5.64 -21.59
N GLY A 44 10.11 -4.36 -21.91
CA GLY A 44 8.80 -3.86 -22.34
C GLY A 44 7.90 -3.34 -21.21
N ASP A 45 8.28 -3.53 -19.94
CA ASP A 45 7.57 -2.98 -18.80
C ASP A 45 8.24 -1.72 -18.25
N GLY A 46 7.45 -0.78 -17.76
CA GLY A 46 7.97 0.43 -17.13
C GLY A 46 7.28 0.77 -15.82
N GLN A 47 8.03 1.44 -14.93
CA GLN A 47 7.53 1.86 -13.62
C GLN A 47 7.36 3.38 -13.59
N GLY A 48 6.14 3.83 -13.26
CA GLY A 48 5.77 5.24 -13.35
C GLY A 48 6.35 6.12 -12.24
N ASP A 49 6.87 5.52 -11.17
CA ASP A 49 7.47 6.22 -10.03
C ASP A 49 8.56 5.33 -9.42
N LEU A 50 9.82 5.71 -9.63
CA LEU A 50 11.00 4.97 -9.16
C LEU A 50 11.27 5.18 -7.66
N GLY A 51 10.68 6.20 -7.03
CA GLY A 51 10.90 6.50 -5.61
C GLY A 51 10.10 5.61 -4.65
N GLY A 52 8.98 5.04 -5.11
CA GLY A 52 8.09 4.23 -4.25
C GLY A 52 7.46 3.00 -4.90
N HIS A 53 7.52 2.83 -6.22
CA HIS A 53 6.80 1.78 -6.94
C HIS A 53 7.72 0.84 -7.73
N GLY A 54 8.98 0.76 -7.32
CA GLY A 54 10.00 0.06 -8.07
C GLY A 54 11.23 -0.38 -7.30
N GLY A 55 12.27 -0.71 -8.05
CA GLY A 55 13.55 -1.16 -7.54
C GLY A 55 13.66 -2.68 -7.42
N GLU A 56 14.85 -3.14 -7.07
CA GLU A 56 15.22 -4.56 -7.05
C GLU A 56 14.25 -5.43 -6.24
N GLN A 57 13.73 -4.91 -5.13
CA GLN A 57 12.80 -5.64 -4.26
C GLN A 57 11.39 -5.78 -4.85
N ARG A 58 11.08 -5.10 -5.96
CA ARG A 58 9.76 -5.02 -6.59
C ARG A 58 9.87 -5.13 -8.12
N ALA A 59 10.81 -5.95 -8.59
CA ALA A 59 11.10 -6.09 -10.01
C ALA A 59 9.95 -6.74 -10.78
N VAL A 60 9.26 -7.72 -10.17
CA VAL A 60 8.13 -8.43 -10.79
C VAL A 60 6.99 -8.53 -9.79
N MET A 61 5.82 -7.97 -10.14
CA MET A 61 4.58 -8.14 -9.38
C MET A 61 3.87 -9.43 -9.81
N VAL A 62 3.38 -10.21 -8.85
CA VAL A 62 2.77 -11.53 -9.10
C VAL A 62 1.35 -11.58 -8.56
N TYR A 63 0.44 -12.19 -9.33
CA TYR A 63 -0.94 -12.41 -8.92
C TYR A 63 -1.51 -13.74 -9.42
N GLN A 64 -2.38 -14.36 -8.63
CA GLN A 64 -2.89 -15.70 -8.88
C GLN A 64 -4.18 -15.69 -9.70
N ALA A 65 -4.30 -16.61 -10.66
CA ALA A 65 -5.52 -16.85 -11.44
C ALA A 65 -6.69 -17.25 -10.51
N GLU A 66 -6.43 -18.00 -9.44
CA GLU A 66 -7.44 -18.35 -8.45
C GLU A 66 -7.96 -17.12 -7.68
N SER A 67 -7.15 -16.06 -7.57
CA SER A 67 -7.62 -14.77 -7.05
C SER A 67 -8.47 -14.03 -8.07
N TYR A 68 -8.19 -14.14 -9.38
CA TYR A 68 -9.10 -13.64 -10.42
C TYR A 68 -10.48 -14.28 -10.32
N ASP A 69 -10.55 -15.61 -10.19
CA ASP A 69 -11.82 -16.35 -10.05
C ASP A 69 -12.62 -15.86 -8.83
N PHE A 70 -11.93 -15.68 -7.70
CA PHE A 70 -12.53 -15.11 -6.50
C PHE A 70 -13.09 -13.70 -6.75
N TRP A 71 -12.34 -12.80 -7.36
CA TRP A 71 -12.77 -11.42 -7.58
C TRP A 71 -13.88 -11.29 -8.61
N MET A 72 -13.90 -12.13 -9.63
CA MET A 72 -15.00 -12.18 -10.59
C MET A 72 -16.33 -12.51 -9.88
N HIS A 73 -16.30 -13.47 -8.96
CA HIS A 73 -17.46 -13.81 -8.15
C HIS A 73 -17.79 -12.71 -7.12
N TYR A 74 -16.80 -12.26 -6.35
CA TYR A 74 -16.97 -11.29 -5.27
C TYR A 74 -17.50 -9.93 -5.76
N LEU A 75 -16.99 -9.45 -6.88
CA LEU A 75 -17.37 -8.17 -7.49
C LEU A 75 -18.50 -8.33 -8.52
N ASN A 76 -18.99 -9.56 -8.75
CA ASN A 76 -20.00 -9.88 -9.74
C ASN A 76 -19.69 -9.32 -11.15
N ARG A 77 -18.49 -9.60 -11.66
CA ARG A 77 -18.02 -9.12 -12.98
C ARG A 77 -17.25 -10.20 -13.73
N GLY A 78 -17.36 -10.23 -15.06
CA GLY A 78 -16.77 -11.25 -15.93
C GLY A 78 -15.67 -10.76 -16.88
N ASP A 79 -15.19 -9.53 -16.69
CA ASP A 79 -14.24 -8.84 -17.58
C ASP A 79 -12.80 -8.78 -17.03
N LEU A 80 -12.51 -9.49 -15.92
CA LEU A 80 -11.16 -9.52 -15.36
C LEU A 80 -10.27 -10.47 -16.16
N VAL A 81 -9.15 -9.93 -16.67
CA VAL A 81 -8.16 -10.68 -17.45
C VAL A 81 -6.74 -10.42 -16.92
N PRO A 82 -5.77 -11.30 -17.18
CA PRO A 82 -4.38 -11.12 -16.79
C PRO A 82 -3.84 -9.70 -17.02
N GLY A 83 -3.13 -9.15 -16.02
CA GLY A 83 -2.63 -7.78 -15.99
C GLY A 83 -3.60 -6.75 -15.40
N HIS A 84 -4.87 -7.09 -15.12
CA HIS A 84 -5.85 -6.16 -14.53
C HIS A 84 -5.53 -5.74 -13.09
N PHE A 85 -4.81 -6.57 -12.33
CA PHE A 85 -4.32 -6.19 -11.00
C PHE A 85 -2.97 -5.44 -11.05
N GLY A 86 -2.46 -5.19 -12.25
CA GLY A 86 -1.19 -4.51 -12.53
C GLY A 86 0.04 -5.40 -12.34
N GLU A 87 -0.17 -6.71 -12.26
CA GLU A 87 0.85 -7.72 -12.11
C GLU A 87 1.60 -8.01 -13.41
N ASN A 88 2.89 -8.32 -13.28
CA ASN A 88 3.71 -8.78 -14.38
C ASN A 88 3.51 -10.27 -14.65
N PHE A 89 3.40 -11.09 -13.61
CA PHE A 89 3.13 -12.52 -13.74
C PHE A 89 1.76 -12.87 -13.19
N THR A 90 0.91 -13.39 -14.07
CA THR A 90 -0.29 -14.12 -13.63
C THR A 90 0.08 -15.58 -13.51
N ILE A 91 -0.14 -16.19 -12.35
CA ILE A 91 0.29 -17.57 -12.05
C ILE A 91 -0.88 -18.42 -11.53
N THR A 92 -0.70 -19.73 -11.47
CA THR A 92 -1.65 -20.67 -10.82
C THR A 92 -0.89 -21.65 -9.92
N GLY A 93 -1.58 -22.23 -8.94
CA GLY A 93 -1.06 -23.31 -8.08
C GLY A 93 -0.10 -22.85 -6.98
N LEU A 94 -0.13 -21.56 -6.62
CA LEU A 94 0.72 -20.93 -5.61
C LEU A 94 -0.07 -19.87 -4.83
N SER A 95 -0.83 -20.30 -3.82
CA SER A 95 -1.66 -19.41 -2.99
C SER A 95 -0.82 -18.47 -2.13
N ASP A 96 -1.34 -17.27 -1.83
CA ASP A 96 -0.74 -16.31 -0.86
C ASP A 96 -0.58 -16.92 0.55
N GLN A 97 -1.34 -17.98 0.87
CA GLN A 97 -1.26 -18.74 2.12
C GLN A 97 -0.12 -19.78 2.11
N GLU A 98 0.38 -20.16 0.94
CA GLU A 98 1.38 -21.23 0.78
C GLU A 98 2.77 -20.68 0.42
N VAL A 99 2.79 -19.61 -0.38
CA VAL A 99 4.01 -18.89 -0.77
C VAL A 99 4.56 -18.14 0.43
N CYS A 100 5.85 -18.32 0.71
CA CYS A 100 6.52 -17.67 1.84
C CYS A 100 7.53 -16.61 1.41
N ILE A 101 7.73 -15.61 2.27
CA ILE A 101 8.78 -14.61 2.06
C ILE A 101 10.15 -15.30 2.08
N GLY A 102 10.96 -15.06 1.05
CA GLY A 102 12.25 -15.69 0.83
C GLY A 102 12.21 -17.05 0.14
N ASP A 103 11.03 -17.54 -0.26
CA ASP A 103 10.96 -18.65 -1.21
C ASP A 103 11.65 -18.26 -2.51
N ARG A 104 12.36 -19.21 -3.12
CA ARG A 104 12.94 -19.06 -4.46
C ARG A 104 12.29 -19.97 -5.46
N TYR A 105 12.08 -19.44 -6.65
CA TYR A 105 11.42 -20.13 -7.74
C TYR A 105 12.20 -19.95 -9.03
N ARG A 106 12.37 -21.05 -9.76
CA ARG A 106 12.83 -21.03 -11.14
C ARG A 106 11.62 -21.03 -12.07
N ILE A 107 11.62 -20.14 -13.04
CA ILE A 107 10.60 -20.01 -14.09
C ILE A 107 11.35 -19.72 -15.39
N GLY A 108 11.18 -20.56 -16.40
CA GLY A 108 12.03 -20.52 -17.61
C GLY A 108 13.52 -20.61 -17.24
N ASP A 109 14.29 -19.64 -17.75
CA ASP A 109 15.74 -19.51 -17.50
C ASP A 109 16.06 -18.65 -16.26
N ALA A 110 15.07 -17.99 -15.66
CA ALA A 110 15.25 -17.03 -14.59
C ALA A 110 15.01 -17.65 -13.19
N GLU A 111 15.66 -17.07 -12.17
CA GLU A 111 15.39 -17.38 -10.76
C GLU A 111 14.95 -16.12 -10.01
N PHE A 112 13.93 -16.30 -9.16
CA PHE A 112 13.27 -15.24 -8.42
C PHE A 112 13.27 -15.55 -6.92
N GLU A 113 13.20 -14.52 -6.08
CA GLU A 113 12.99 -14.66 -4.64
C GLU A 113 11.84 -13.76 -4.17
N VAL A 114 10.93 -14.30 -3.36
CA VAL A 114 9.80 -13.53 -2.79
C VAL A 114 10.32 -12.54 -1.76
N THR A 115 10.00 -11.25 -1.94
CA THR A 115 10.58 -10.17 -1.12
C THR A 115 9.59 -9.53 -0.17
N GLN A 116 8.33 -9.44 -0.56
CA GLN A 116 7.29 -8.78 0.23
C GLN A 116 5.90 -9.04 -0.39
N PRO A 117 4.83 -8.93 0.41
CA PRO A 117 3.49 -8.76 -0.12
C PRO A 117 3.38 -7.49 -0.98
N ARG A 118 2.31 -7.44 -1.79
CA ARG A 118 1.92 -6.23 -2.51
C ARG A 118 1.72 -5.07 -1.54
N VAL A 119 2.28 -3.91 -1.88
CA VAL A 119 1.87 -2.67 -1.21
C VAL A 119 0.54 -2.22 -1.82
N THR A 120 -0.53 -2.27 -1.02
CA THR A 120 -1.86 -1.86 -1.47
C THR A 120 -1.89 -0.34 -1.69
N CYS A 121 -2.28 0.07 -2.90
CA CYS A 121 -2.32 1.48 -3.28
C CYS A 121 -3.55 1.76 -4.14
N PHE A 122 -4.00 3.03 -4.17
CA PHE A 122 -5.22 3.42 -4.86
C PHE A 122 -5.26 3.07 -6.37
N ARG A 123 -4.10 2.83 -7.00
CA ARG A 123 -4.00 2.57 -8.44
C ARG A 123 -4.72 1.29 -8.87
N VAL A 124 -4.78 0.27 -8.02
CA VAL A 124 -5.55 -0.95 -8.33
C VAL A 124 -7.04 -0.68 -8.35
N GLY A 125 -7.54 0.11 -7.41
CA GLY A 125 -8.93 0.53 -7.40
C GLY A 125 -9.26 1.44 -8.58
N LEU A 126 -8.34 2.32 -8.94
CA LEU A 126 -8.43 3.12 -10.15
C LEU A 126 -8.51 2.26 -11.42
N ARG A 127 -7.68 1.20 -11.54
CA ARG A 127 -7.66 0.30 -12.70
C ARG A 127 -8.92 -0.53 -12.85
N LEU A 128 -9.46 -1.00 -11.73
CA LEU A 128 -10.65 -1.85 -11.69
C LEU A 128 -11.96 -1.06 -11.57
N ASP A 129 -11.89 0.26 -11.45
CA ASP A 129 -13.03 1.11 -11.09
C ASP A 129 -13.72 0.67 -9.78
N GLU A 130 -12.90 0.24 -8.82
CA GLU A 130 -13.32 -0.21 -7.49
C GLU A 130 -12.49 0.50 -6.41
N PRO A 131 -12.91 1.67 -5.90
CA PRO A 131 -12.13 2.45 -4.95
C PRO A 131 -11.74 1.71 -3.66
N GLU A 132 -12.53 0.73 -3.24
CA GLU A 132 -12.27 -0.04 -2.00
C GLU A 132 -11.29 -1.20 -2.20
N MET A 133 -10.92 -1.49 -3.45
CA MET A 133 -10.05 -2.61 -3.81
C MET A 133 -8.78 -2.74 -2.95
N PRO A 134 -8.03 -1.66 -2.61
CA PRO A 134 -6.86 -1.77 -1.73
C PRO A 134 -7.17 -2.40 -0.36
N ASN A 135 -8.33 -2.07 0.22
CA ASN A 135 -8.77 -2.63 1.51
C ASN A 135 -9.30 -4.06 1.34
N LEU A 136 -10.00 -4.33 0.24
CA LEU A 136 -10.51 -5.66 -0.08
C LEU A 136 -9.38 -6.67 -0.24
N LEU A 137 -8.28 -6.32 -0.91
CA LEU A 137 -7.11 -7.19 -1.07
C LEU A 137 -6.56 -7.69 0.28
N VAL A 138 -6.49 -6.81 1.28
CA VAL A 138 -6.01 -7.15 2.63
C VAL A 138 -7.06 -7.97 3.38
N SER A 139 -8.30 -7.47 3.46
CA SER A 139 -9.37 -8.10 4.26
C SER A 139 -9.79 -9.47 3.74
N GLN A 140 -9.59 -9.75 2.46
CA GLN A 140 -9.83 -11.06 1.85
C GLN A 140 -8.57 -11.93 1.77
N HIS A 141 -7.45 -11.50 2.36
CA HIS A 141 -6.16 -12.21 2.39
C HIS A 141 -5.65 -12.60 0.98
N ARG A 142 -5.78 -11.69 0.00
CA ARG A 142 -5.36 -11.88 -1.40
C ARG A 142 -4.49 -10.74 -1.91
N PRO A 143 -3.41 -10.35 -1.20
CA PRO A 143 -2.59 -9.22 -1.58
C PRO A 143 -1.80 -9.45 -2.87
N GLY A 144 -1.40 -10.69 -3.18
CA GLY A 144 -0.30 -10.95 -4.10
C GLY A 144 1.05 -10.54 -3.53
N PHE A 145 2.11 -10.69 -4.32
CA PHE A 145 3.48 -10.49 -3.84
C PHE A 145 4.44 -10.01 -4.93
N TYR A 146 5.62 -9.57 -4.49
CA TYR A 146 6.72 -9.20 -5.36
C TYR A 146 7.84 -10.23 -5.34
N PHE A 147 8.46 -10.39 -6.51
CA PHE A 147 9.76 -11.00 -6.67
C PHE A 147 10.85 -9.94 -6.87
N ARG A 148 12.03 -10.24 -6.32
CA ARG A 148 13.31 -9.78 -6.91
C ARG A 148 13.88 -10.84 -7.83
N VAL A 149 14.72 -10.41 -8.76
CA VAL A 149 15.40 -11.29 -9.71
C VAL A 149 16.76 -11.67 -9.17
N ILE A 150 16.99 -12.98 -9.00
CA ILE A 150 18.26 -13.56 -8.56
C ILE A 150 19.14 -13.89 -9.77
N THR A 151 18.54 -14.40 -10.84
CA THR A 151 19.21 -14.67 -12.11
C THR A 151 18.30 -14.18 -13.24
N GLU A 152 18.83 -13.29 -14.08
CA GLU A 152 18.14 -12.80 -15.28
C GLU A 152 17.99 -13.93 -16.30
N GLY A 153 16.91 -13.90 -17.09
CA GLY A 153 16.63 -14.94 -18.07
C GLY A 153 15.33 -14.72 -18.81
N HIS A 154 15.08 -15.56 -19.82
CA HIS A 154 13.82 -15.55 -20.54
C HIS A 154 12.75 -16.33 -19.79
N VAL A 155 11.53 -15.81 -19.84
CA VAL A 155 10.30 -16.46 -19.35
C VAL A 155 9.21 -16.34 -20.39
N GLN A 156 8.26 -17.26 -20.40
CA GLN A 156 7.05 -17.18 -21.22
C GLN A 156 5.85 -17.79 -20.53
N ALA A 157 4.65 -17.41 -20.99
CA ALA A 157 3.43 -18.09 -20.60
C ALA A 157 3.54 -19.60 -20.89
N GLY A 158 3.13 -20.40 -19.93
CA GLY A 158 3.20 -21.86 -19.98
C GLY A 158 4.38 -22.47 -19.24
N ASP A 159 5.40 -21.68 -18.84
CA ASP A 159 6.54 -22.18 -18.07
C ASP A 159 6.12 -22.73 -16.70
N ASP A 160 6.77 -23.81 -16.29
CA ASP A 160 6.61 -24.38 -14.95
C ASP A 160 7.26 -23.48 -13.89
N ILE A 161 6.61 -23.38 -12.73
CA ILE A 161 7.15 -22.69 -11.56
C ILE A 161 7.65 -23.72 -10.57
N VAL A 162 8.97 -23.83 -10.46
CA VAL A 162 9.64 -24.83 -9.63
C VAL A 162 10.27 -24.15 -8.42
N ARG A 163 9.80 -24.49 -7.20
CA ARG A 163 10.42 -23.98 -5.97
C ARG A 163 11.81 -24.58 -5.80
N THR A 164 12.84 -23.75 -5.81
CA THR A 164 14.25 -24.15 -5.61
C THR A 164 14.67 -24.00 -4.16
N ARG A 165 14.04 -23.11 -3.40
CA ARG A 165 14.34 -22.87 -1.98
C ARG A 165 13.10 -22.45 -1.20
N ARG A 166 13.01 -22.89 0.06
CA ARG A 166 12.01 -22.42 1.01
C ARG A 166 12.54 -21.21 1.79
N GLY A 167 11.68 -20.23 2.03
CA GLY A 167 11.94 -19.05 2.83
C GLY A 167 12.18 -19.38 4.30
N ARG A 168 12.95 -18.53 4.97
CA ARG A 168 13.25 -18.70 6.41
C ARG A 168 11.96 -18.50 7.22
N HIS A 169 11.77 -19.32 8.25
CA HIS A 169 10.59 -19.31 9.14
C HIS A 169 9.26 -19.64 8.47
N GLU A 170 9.25 -19.90 7.15
CA GLU A 170 8.07 -20.26 6.37
C GLU A 170 6.87 -19.33 6.59
N LEU A 171 7.15 -18.03 6.67
CA LEU A 171 6.12 -17.01 6.87
C LEU A 171 5.41 -16.75 5.54
N SER A 172 4.13 -17.08 5.47
CA SER A 172 3.33 -16.90 4.26
C SER A 172 3.20 -15.42 3.87
N VAL A 173 2.96 -15.15 2.59
CA VAL A 173 2.67 -13.80 2.11
C VAL A 173 1.47 -13.21 2.84
N ALA A 174 0.40 -13.99 3.01
CA ALA A 174 -0.80 -13.56 3.71
C ALA A 174 -0.55 -13.24 5.19
N ASP A 175 0.25 -14.04 5.90
CA ASP A 175 0.59 -13.77 7.31
C ASP A 175 1.41 -12.48 7.44
N VAL A 176 2.40 -12.28 6.56
CA VAL A 176 3.24 -11.09 6.59
C VAL A 176 2.42 -9.83 6.26
N ASP A 177 1.51 -9.90 5.30
CA ASP A 177 0.59 -8.80 4.97
C ASP A 177 -0.32 -8.45 6.16
N ALA A 178 -0.89 -9.48 6.79
CA ALA A 178 -1.73 -9.34 7.97
C ALA A 178 -0.99 -8.69 9.16
N LEU A 179 0.28 -9.01 9.39
CA LEU A 179 1.08 -8.36 10.44
C LEU A 179 1.16 -6.85 10.27
N LEU A 180 1.21 -6.35 9.04
CA LEU A 180 1.30 -4.92 8.78
C LEU A 180 -0.08 -4.26 8.92
N TYR A 181 -1.10 -4.80 8.27
CA TYR A 181 -2.37 -4.09 8.05
C TYR A 181 -3.53 -4.51 8.95
N LEU A 182 -3.54 -5.73 9.50
CA LEU A 182 -4.65 -6.25 10.30
C LEU A 182 -4.44 -6.07 11.81
N PRO A 183 -5.53 -5.95 12.60
CA PRO A 183 -5.46 -5.94 14.04
C PRO A 183 -5.05 -7.33 14.59
N ASN A 184 -4.72 -7.40 15.89
CA ASN A 184 -4.35 -8.64 16.60
C ASN A 184 -3.08 -9.32 16.06
N ARG A 185 -1.99 -8.54 15.98
CA ARG A 185 -0.68 -9.02 15.54
C ARG A 185 -0.19 -10.16 16.41
N ASN A 186 0.38 -11.18 15.78
CA ASN A 186 1.03 -12.31 16.47
C ASN A 186 2.49 -11.93 16.83
N PRO A 187 2.82 -11.70 18.11
CA PRO A 187 4.14 -11.18 18.50
C PRO A 187 5.30 -12.15 18.23
N PRO A 188 5.17 -13.48 18.47
CA PRO A 188 6.13 -14.46 17.97
C PRO A 188 6.40 -14.37 16.47
N THR A 189 5.36 -14.19 15.65
CA THR A 189 5.52 -14.05 14.19
C THR A 189 6.22 -12.73 13.84
N LEU A 190 5.88 -11.64 14.53
CA LEU A 190 6.53 -10.33 14.35
C LEU A 190 8.04 -10.38 14.66
N ARG A 191 8.45 -11.15 15.68
CA ARG A 191 9.88 -11.37 15.98
C ARG A 191 10.59 -12.22 14.93
N LYS A 192 9.89 -13.18 14.32
CA LYS A 192 10.46 -14.01 13.24
C LYS A 192 10.62 -13.22 11.94
N VAL A 193 9.65 -12.36 11.60
CA VAL A 193 9.62 -11.70 10.29
C VAL A 193 10.76 -10.71 10.09
N VAL A 194 11.22 -10.03 11.15
CA VAL A 194 12.38 -9.12 11.10
C VAL A 194 13.70 -9.84 10.86
N ASP A 195 13.77 -11.14 11.12
CA ASP A 195 14.94 -12.00 10.94
C ASP A 195 14.96 -12.68 9.55
N VAL A 196 14.03 -12.33 8.65
CA VAL A 196 13.99 -12.83 7.26
C VAL A 196 14.81 -11.90 6.35
N PRO A 197 15.99 -12.32 5.84
CA PRO A 197 16.87 -11.43 5.06
C PRO A 197 16.30 -11.04 3.69
N ALA A 198 15.41 -11.87 3.14
CA ALA A 198 14.76 -11.61 1.85
C ALA A 198 13.67 -10.53 1.94
N LEU A 199 13.18 -10.23 3.14
CA LEU A 199 12.15 -9.22 3.33
C LEU A 199 12.67 -7.83 2.95
N SER A 200 11.88 -7.07 2.20
CA SER A 200 12.32 -5.74 1.77
C SER A 200 12.66 -4.81 2.96
N PRO A 201 13.64 -3.90 2.82
CA PRO A 201 14.05 -3.01 3.93
C PRO A 201 12.91 -2.18 4.53
N GLY A 202 11.97 -1.71 3.70
CA GLY A 202 10.81 -0.93 4.20
C GLY A 202 9.89 -1.74 5.10
N TRP A 203 9.68 -3.02 4.80
CA TRP A 203 8.89 -3.93 5.64
C TRP A 203 9.65 -4.32 6.90
N GLN A 204 10.95 -4.63 6.79
CA GLN A 204 11.81 -4.90 7.96
C GLN A 204 11.80 -3.72 8.94
N GLN A 205 11.97 -2.49 8.44
CA GLN A 205 11.92 -1.30 9.27
C GLN A 205 10.57 -1.16 9.99
N SER A 206 9.47 -1.31 9.25
CA SER A 206 8.12 -1.22 9.82
C SER A 206 7.92 -2.20 10.98
N PHE A 207 8.40 -3.44 10.84
CA PHE A 207 8.28 -4.44 11.90
C PHE A 207 9.26 -4.23 13.06
N ASN A 208 10.47 -3.72 12.79
CA ASN A 208 11.41 -3.34 13.84
C ASN A 208 10.87 -2.18 14.69
N ASP A 209 10.24 -1.18 14.07
CA ASP A 209 9.60 -0.07 14.77
C ASP A 209 8.46 -0.57 15.67
N MET A 210 7.69 -1.56 15.19
CA MET A 210 6.66 -2.22 16.00
C MET A 210 7.25 -2.97 17.20
N LEU A 211 8.35 -3.71 17.01
CA LEU A 211 9.02 -4.43 18.12
C LEU A 211 9.65 -3.46 19.13
N ALA A 212 10.30 -2.40 18.65
CA ALA A 212 10.93 -1.39 19.49
C ALA A 212 9.91 -0.63 20.36
N SER A 213 8.66 -0.57 19.93
CA SER A 213 7.58 0.02 20.74
C SER A 213 7.15 -0.84 21.94
N GLY A 214 7.66 -2.08 22.07
CA GLY A 214 7.62 -2.92 23.27
C GLY A 214 6.25 -3.53 23.61
N GLU A 215 6.22 -4.85 23.83
CA GLU A 215 5.16 -5.53 24.59
C GLU A 215 5.45 -5.37 26.10
N GLU A 216 5.13 -4.23 26.69
CA GLU A 216 4.87 -4.17 28.14
C GLU A 216 3.43 -3.68 28.37
N SER A 217 2.70 -4.55 29.07
CA SER A 217 1.28 -4.52 29.47
C SER A 217 0.30 -5.13 28.46
N ALA A 218 -0.40 -6.19 28.90
CA ALA A 218 -1.81 -6.37 28.54
C ALA A 218 -2.47 -4.99 28.61
N PRO A 219 -3.31 -4.58 27.64
CA PRO A 219 -3.81 -3.21 27.64
C PRO A 219 -4.54 -2.95 28.94
N GLU A 220 -3.90 -2.27 29.89
CA GLU A 220 -4.60 -1.35 30.75
C GLU A 220 -5.12 -0.28 29.81
N ILE A 221 -6.31 -0.56 29.27
CA ILE A 221 -7.18 0.37 28.57
C ILE A 221 -6.41 1.37 27.69
N GLY A 222 -6.03 0.92 26.48
CA GLY A 222 -6.01 1.77 25.30
C GLY A 222 -4.67 2.25 24.76
N VAL A 223 -4.08 1.48 23.83
CA VAL A 223 -3.47 2.03 22.60
C VAL A 223 -3.71 1.05 21.45
N GLY A 224 -4.98 0.99 21.03
CA GLY A 224 -5.28 0.65 19.65
C GLY A 224 -4.87 1.84 18.74
N PRO A 225 -5.38 1.93 17.50
CA PRO A 225 -5.59 3.26 16.94
C PRO A 225 -6.27 4.10 18.05
N GLY A 226 -5.91 5.38 18.21
CA GLY A 226 -6.47 6.24 19.26
C GLY A 226 -7.97 6.07 19.50
N TRP A 227 -8.66 5.65 18.44
CA TRP A 227 -9.99 5.05 18.41
C TRP A 227 -10.07 4.09 17.19
N ASN A 228 -10.98 3.12 17.21
CA ASN A 228 -11.23 2.25 16.04
C ASN A 228 -12.15 2.91 15.02
N GLY A 229 -11.92 2.67 13.72
CA GLY A 229 -12.75 3.21 12.64
C GLY A 229 -12.57 4.71 12.46
N PHE A 230 -13.67 5.41 12.21
CA PHE A 230 -13.69 6.86 12.07
C PHE A 230 -14.33 7.49 13.31
N ARG A 231 -13.72 8.55 13.82
CA ARG A 231 -14.21 9.35 14.93
C ARG A 231 -14.50 10.78 14.47
N PRO A 232 -15.60 11.39 14.93
CA PRO A 232 -15.86 12.80 14.67
C PRO A 232 -14.81 13.67 15.38
N LEU A 233 -14.16 14.54 14.60
CA LEU A 233 -13.26 15.58 15.07
C LEU A 233 -13.87 16.94 14.75
N ARG A 234 -13.86 17.83 15.74
CA ARG A 234 -14.36 19.20 15.63
C ARG A 234 -13.22 20.13 15.24
N VAL A 235 -13.46 21.00 14.27
CA VAL A 235 -12.52 22.04 13.86
C VAL A 235 -12.53 23.16 14.87
N THR A 236 -11.40 23.42 15.52
CA THR A 236 -11.27 24.49 16.51
C THR A 236 -10.76 25.79 15.89
N ALA A 237 -9.92 25.69 14.86
CA ALA A 237 -9.40 26.85 14.16
C ALA A 237 -9.08 26.52 12.70
N VAL A 238 -9.31 27.53 11.85
CA VAL A 238 -8.94 27.52 10.44
C VAL A 238 -8.11 28.75 10.16
N ARG A 239 -6.87 28.57 9.71
CA ARG A 239 -5.95 29.67 9.38
C ARG A 239 -5.49 29.56 7.94
N ARG A 240 -5.68 30.63 7.17
CA ARG A 240 -5.12 30.75 5.83
C ARG A 240 -3.66 31.17 5.94
N GLU A 241 -2.73 30.27 5.63
CA GLU A 241 -1.29 30.52 5.68
C GLU A 241 -0.81 31.19 4.39
N SER A 242 -1.48 30.91 3.26
CA SER A 242 -1.24 31.55 1.97
C SER A 242 -2.50 31.49 1.09
N PRO A 243 -2.53 32.12 -0.10
CA PRO A 243 -3.68 32.02 -1.02
C PRO A 243 -4.05 30.59 -1.39
N SER A 244 -3.10 29.66 -1.32
CA SER A 244 -3.26 28.25 -1.69
C SER A 244 -3.05 27.27 -0.53
N VAL A 245 -2.84 27.71 0.72
CA VAL A 245 -2.60 26.81 1.86
C VAL A 245 -3.44 27.21 3.07
N LEU A 246 -4.10 26.22 3.66
CA LEU A 246 -4.98 26.37 4.82
C LEU A 246 -4.54 25.38 5.90
N SER A 247 -4.25 25.88 7.09
CA SER A 247 -4.03 25.07 8.28
C SER A 247 -5.35 24.90 9.05
N ILE A 248 -5.65 23.68 9.44
CA ILE A 248 -6.86 23.32 10.19
C ILE A 248 -6.42 22.66 11.49
N ARG A 249 -6.99 23.10 12.62
CA ARG A 249 -6.82 22.50 13.94
C ARG A 249 -8.07 21.73 14.34
N PHE A 250 -7.88 20.60 14.99
CA PHE A 250 -8.94 19.69 15.41
C PHE A 250 -8.81 19.33 16.87
N GLU A 251 -9.95 19.22 17.53
CA GLU A 251 -10.13 18.52 18.80
C GLU A 251 -11.10 17.36 18.60
N SER A 252 -11.22 16.49 19.60
CA SER A 252 -12.28 15.48 19.59
C SER A 252 -13.65 16.16 19.77
N ASP A 253 -14.66 15.73 19.02
CA ASP A 253 -16.01 16.33 19.10
C ASP A 253 -16.68 16.16 20.48
N ASP A 254 -16.30 15.09 21.19
CA ASP A 254 -16.71 14.80 22.57
C ASP A 254 -15.81 15.46 23.64
N HIS A 255 -14.86 16.30 23.23
CA HIS A 255 -13.83 16.93 24.07
C HIS A 255 -12.94 15.97 24.84
N ALA A 256 -12.99 14.66 24.56
CA ALA A 256 -12.06 13.72 25.16
C ALA A 256 -10.65 13.91 24.56
N PRO A 257 -9.59 13.65 25.35
CA PRO A 257 -8.22 13.87 24.90
C PRO A 257 -7.93 13.12 23.60
N LEU A 258 -7.30 13.82 22.65
CA LEU A 258 -6.70 13.18 21.48
C LEU A 258 -5.34 12.60 21.87
N PRO A 259 -4.99 11.39 21.39
CA PRO A 259 -3.65 10.85 21.59
C PRO A 259 -2.60 11.79 20.99
N PRO A 260 -1.46 12.02 21.64
CA PRO A 260 -0.44 12.94 21.13
C PRO A 260 0.08 12.50 19.75
N PRO A 261 0.16 13.41 18.76
CA PRO A 261 0.60 13.06 17.42
C PRO A 261 2.11 12.80 17.40
N ARG A 262 2.56 11.74 16.71
CA ARG A 262 3.98 11.42 16.53
C ARG A 262 4.51 12.00 15.21
N PRO A 263 5.79 12.42 15.15
CA PRO A 263 6.41 12.86 13.91
C PRO A 263 6.25 11.83 12.77
N GLY A 264 5.95 12.29 11.56
CA GLY A 264 5.77 11.42 10.39
C GLY A 264 4.38 10.78 10.28
N GLN A 265 3.46 11.08 11.20
CA GLN A 265 2.08 10.62 11.09
C GLN A 265 1.23 11.43 10.11
N TYR A 266 0.23 10.77 9.54
CA TYR A 266 -0.84 11.33 8.75
C TYR A 266 -2.19 11.00 9.38
N LEU A 267 -3.12 11.93 9.20
CA LEU A 267 -4.52 11.79 9.58
C LEU A 267 -5.33 11.51 8.31
N THR A 268 -6.05 10.39 8.29
CA THR A 268 -6.98 10.08 7.20
C THR A 268 -8.35 10.62 7.54
N VAL A 269 -8.78 11.65 6.82
CA VAL A 269 -10.08 12.31 7.00
C VAL A 269 -11.07 11.84 5.95
N ARG A 270 -12.31 11.70 6.37
CA ARG A 270 -13.51 11.41 5.58
C ARG A 270 -14.41 12.64 5.67
N LEU A 271 -14.80 13.16 4.51
CA LEU A 271 -15.50 14.46 4.40
C LEU A 271 -16.94 14.26 3.91
N PRO A 272 -17.88 13.89 4.80
CA PRO A 272 -19.29 13.80 4.45
C PRO A 272 -19.77 15.18 3.94
N GLY A 273 -20.35 15.21 2.75
CA GLY A 273 -20.79 16.45 2.08
C GLY A 273 -19.82 17.04 1.05
N ALA A 274 -18.61 16.48 0.89
CA ALA A 274 -17.67 16.92 -0.14
C ALA A 274 -17.87 16.24 -1.50
N GLY A 275 -18.70 15.19 -1.57
CA GLY A 275 -19.09 14.50 -2.81
C GLY A 275 -19.58 13.08 -2.55
N ASP A 276 -20.10 12.43 -3.59
CA ASP A 276 -20.55 11.03 -3.59
C ASP A 276 -19.73 10.24 -4.64
N PRO A 277 -18.98 9.20 -4.26
CA PRO A 277 -18.80 8.67 -2.89
C PRO A 277 -17.99 9.61 -1.99
N ILE A 278 -18.25 9.52 -0.68
CA ILE A 278 -17.63 10.37 0.35
C ILE A 278 -16.09 10.31 0.22
N PRO A 279 -15.41 11.44 -0.02
CA PRO A 279 -13.97 11.42 -0.25
C PRO A 279 -13.17 11.19 1.03
N LEU A 280 -12.24 10.24 0.97
CA LEU A 280 -11.20 10.01 1.99
C LEU A 280 -9.86 10.60 1.56
N ARG A 281 -9.14 11.29 2.44
CA ARG A 281 -7.81 11.84 2.18
C ARG A 281 -6.90 11.75 3.38
N SER A 282 -5.63 11.45 3.13
CA SER A 282 -4.58 11.43 4.15
C SER A 282 -3.78 12.73 4.09
N TYR A 283 -3.62 13.39 5.23
CA TYR A 283 -2.83 14.61 5.38
C TYR A 283 -1.80 14.42 6.49
N SER A 284 -0.55 14.83 6.26
CA SER A 284 0.47 14.82 7.31
C SER A 284 0.05 15.70 8.49
N LEU A 285 0.18 15.17 9.69
CA LEU A 285 0.03 15.95 10.91
C LEU A 285 1.21 16.91 11.04
N SER A 286 0.92 18.15 11.40
CA SER A 286 1.88 19.24 11.58
C SER A 286 1.46 20.04 12.80
N GLY A 287 2.38 20.49 13.65
CA GLY A 287 2.01 21.22 14.88
C GLY A 287 2.82 20.77 16.09
N ASP A 288 2.53 21.35 17.24
CA ASP A 288 3.16 21.03 18.51
C ASP A 288 2.48 19.79 19.12
N PRO A 289 3.19 18.66 19.32
CA PRO A 289 2.63 17.44 19.91
C PRO A 289 2.08 17.62 21.33
N VAL A 290 2.47 18.69 22.02
CA VAL A 290 2.07 18.99 23.40
C VAL A 290 0.79 19.83 23.46
N ALA A 291 0.34 20.38 22.32
CA ALA A 291 -0.83 21.26 22.27
C ALA A 291 -2.18 20.56 22.52
N GLY A 292 -2.21 19.22 22.56
CA GLY A 292 -3.43 18.44 22.77
C GLY A 292 -4.43 18.51 21.60
N ASP A 293 -4.04 19.12 20.49
CA ASP A 293 -4.82 19.25 19.26
C ASP A 293 -4.10 18.61 18.07
N TYR A 294 -4.86 18.30 17.02
CA TYR A 294 -4.28 17.90 15.74
C TYR A 294 -4.29 19.05 14.77
N ARG A 295 -3.21 19.24 14.03
CA ARG A 295 -3.17 20.19 12.93
C ARG A 295 -2.74 19.52 11.63
N ILE A 296 -3.41 19.87 10.54
CA ILE A 296 -3.02 19.51 9.19
C ILE A 296 -2.87 20.77 8.35
N SER A 297 -2.05 20.70 7.30
CA SER A 297 -1.93 21.75 6.29
C SER A 297 -2.44 21.23 4.95
N VAL A 298 -3.48 21.87 4.44
CA VAL A 298 -4.17 21.49 3.21
C VAL A 298 -3.83 22.50 2.15
N LYS A 299 -3.05 22.07 1.16
CA LYS A 299 -2.85 22.85 -0.06
C LYS A 299 -4.10 22.76 -0.93
N ARG A 300 -4.61 23.91 -1.38
CA ARG A 300 -5.67 24.03 -2.37
C ARG A 300 -5.13 23.51 -3.69
N GLU A 301 -5.77 22.47 -4.18
CA GLU A 301 -5.50 21.92 -5.50
C GLU A 301 -6.70 22.30 -6.35
N GLU A 302 -6.49 22.98 -7.48
CA GLU A 302 -7.57 23.47 -8.35
C GLU A 302 -8.51 22.35 -8.79
N CYS A 303 -8.01 21.11 -8.87
CA CYS A 303 -8.77 19.90 -9.20
C CYS A 303 -9.01 18.95 -8.01
N GLY A 304 -8.76 19.39 -6.77
CA GLY A 304 -8.90 18.54 -5.58
C GLY A 304 -10.26 18.68 -4.91
N LEU A 305 -11.16 17.70 -5.07
CA LEU A 305 -12.50 17.74 -4.45
C LEU A 305 -12.47 18.02 -2.94
N ALA A 306 -11.70 17.22 -2.20
CA ALA A 306 -11.54 17.38 -0.75
C ALA A 306 -10.84 18.69 -0.35
N SER A 307 -9.76 19.09 -1.02
CA SER A 307 -9.05 20.33 -0.68
C SER A 307 -9.83 21.59 -1.08
N ARG A 308 -10.56 21.59 -2.20
CA ARG A 308 -11.49 22.67 -2.55
C ARG A 308 -12.62 22.76 -1.54
N TRP A 309 -13.23 21.63 -1.19
CA TRP A 309 -14.32 21.60 -0.22
C TRP A 309 -13.86 22.15 1.13
N LEU A 310 -12.71 21.66 1.62
CA LEU A 310 -12.11 22.19 2.85
C LEU A 310 -11.83 23.70 2.74
N HIS A 311 -11.23 24.18 1.65
CA HIS A 311 -10.95 25.61 1.49
C HIS A 311 -12.19 26.51 1.36
N ALA A 312 -13.33 25.95 0.96
CA ALA A 312 -14.56 26.71 0.73
C ALA A 312 -15.56 26.60 1.89
N HIS A 313 -15.57 25.49 2.62
CA HIS A 313 -16.64 25.17 3.58
C HIS A 313 -16.14 24.85 4.99
N ILE A 314 -14.84 24.61 5.21
CA ILE A 314 -14.36 24.32 6.56
C ILE A 314 -14.27 25.61 7.38
N GLU A 315 -14.92 25.61 8.53
CA GLU A 315 -14.92 26.70 9.49
C GLU A 315 -14.82 26.18 10.93
N PRO A 316 -14.36 27.00 11.89
CA PRO A 316 -14.42 26.64 13.31
C PRO A 316 -15.84 26.21 13.70
N GLY A 317 -15.95 25.06 14.36
CA GLY A 317 -17.22 24.40 14.70
C GLY A 317 -17.64 23.28 13.74
N SER A 318 -17.06 23.19 12.54
CA SER A 318 -17.30 22.08 11.61
C SER A 318 -16.89 20.74 12.21
N VAL A 319 -17.63 19.66 11.91
CA VAL A 319 -17.30 18.30 12.32
C VAL A 319 -16.96 17.46 11.10
N ILE A 320 -15.81 16.80 11.13
CA ILE A 320 -15.39 15.86 10.10
C ILE A 320 -15.07 14.50 10.73
N GLU A 321 -14.99 13.45 9.94
CA GLU A 321 -14.66 12.13 10.44
C GLU A 321 -13.20 11.81 10.14
N ALA A 322 -12.46 11.25 11.09
CA ALA A 322 -11.07 10.87 10.90
C ALA A 322 -10.77 9.49 11.46
N ALA A 323 -9.94 8.72 10.75
CA ALA A 323 -9.28 7.57 11.32
C ALA A 323 -8.12 8.02 12.21
N ALA A 324 -7.72 7.18 13.17
CA ALA A 324 -6.61 7.51 14.05
C ALA A 324 -5.31 7.77 13.26
N PRO A 325 -4.41 8.63 13.75
CA PRO A 325 -3.14 8.92 13.10
C PRO A 325 -2.31 7.65 12.83
N ALA A 326 -1.84 7.51 11.60
CA ALA A 326 -0.96 6.43 11.16
C ALA A 326 0.37 6.99 10.66
N ALA A 327 1.49 6.27 10.78
CA ALA A 327 2.81 6.76 10.35
C ALA A 327 3.10 6.41 8.88
N ILE A 328 3.72 7.33 8.13
CA ILE A 328 4.40 7.01 6.86
C ILE A 328 5.82 6.55 7.22
N SER A 329 6.22 5.35 6.81
CA SER A 329 7.61 4.92 6.87
C SER A 329 8.42 5.62 5.77
N ILE A 330 9.19 6.66 6.12
CA ILE A 330 10.15 7.33 5.23
C ILE A 330 11.56 6.86 5.62
N SER A 331 12.31 6.28 4.68
CA SER A 331 13.74 5.99 4.84
C SER A 331 14.55 7.29 4.85
N PRO A 332 15.43 7.55 5.84
CA PRO A 332 16.45 8.57 5.73
C PRO A 332 17.67 7.96 5.02
N THR A 333 17.86 8.28 3.74
CA THR A 333 19.19 8.11 3.12
C THR A 333 19.82 9.48 2.83
N THR A 334 20.88 9.71 3.61
CA THR A 334 22.13 10.34 3.18
C THR A 334 22.07 11.81 2.79
N THR A 335 22.44 12.65 3.77
CA THR A 335 23.18 13.89 3.51
C THR A 335 24.39 13.60 2.60
N GLY A 336 24.28 13.96 1.33
CA GLY A 336 25.40 14.05 0.40
C GLY A 336 25.41 15.44 -0.23
N ARG A 337 26.27 16.32 0.27
CA ARG A 337 26.73 17.51 -0.47
C ARG A 337 27.33 17.02 -1.79
N TRP A 338 26.96 17.60 -2.92
CA TRP A 338 27.85 18.03 -4.02
C TRP A 338 27.09 19.08 -4.86
N CYS A 339 27.86 19.96 -5.49
CA CYS A 339 27.57 21.28 -6.06
C CYS A 339 26.30 21.47 -6.89
#